data_AF-A0A2W5TEL4-F1
#
_entry.id   AF-A0A2W5TEL4-F1
#
_cell.length_a   1.000
_cell.length_b   1.000
_cell.length_c   1.000
_cell.angle_alpha   90.00
_cell.angle_beta   90.00
_cell.angle_gamma   90.00
#
_symmetry.space_group_name_H-M   'P 1'
#
loop_
_entity.id
_entity.type
_entity.pdbx_description
1 polymer ?
#
loop_
_entity_poly.entity_id
_entity_poly.type
_entity_poly.pdbx_seq_one_letter_code
_entity_poly.pdbx_strand_id
1 'polypeptide(L)'
;MAVRGKYVLQLRRVRTSAYTRVLNTCLYRITAGSPRLEGAHVTLKEVLENDALDADEKTTRLLATMEWPVLDEALRALLRDASADALWPAIIELYWAALLDGRPTHDDSLVALLWHRRLQLTLDENLVWSVIARLKKLDYLANYDAEKDEGVLRELQRLR
;
A
#
# COMPACT_ATOMS: atom_id res chain seq x y z
N MET A 1 -22.48 37.45 35.51
CA MET A 1 -22.44 38.01 34.14
C MET A 1 -21.47 37.17 33.31
N ALA A 2 -21.99 36.47 32.30
CA ALA A 2 -21.21 35.63 31.40
C ALA A 2 -20.87 36.43 30.13
N VAL A 3 -19.58 36.49 29.75
CA VAL A 3 -19.18 36.95 28.41
C VAL A 3 -18.10 36.03 27.85
N ARG A 4 -18.42 35.45 26.70
CA ARG A 4 -17.63 34.57 25.84
C ARG A 4 -16.49 35.33 25.15
N GLY A 5 -15.34 34.69 24.96
CA GLY A 5 -14.30 35.12 24.02
C GLY A 5 -13.45 33.93 23.58
N LYS A 6 -13.95 33.11 22.64
CA LYS A 6 -13.47 32.97 21.25
C LYS A 6 -12.01 32.51 21.12
N TYR A 7 -11.87 31.18 20.96
CA TYR A 7 -10.72 30.52 20.37
C TYR A 7 -10.46 31.07 18.96
N VAL A 8 -9.22 31.48 18.68
CA VAL A 8 -8.72 31.72 17.32
C VAL A 8 -7.65 30.67 17.05
N LEU A 9 -8.07 29.53 16.51
CA LEU A 9 -7.17 28.57 15.89
C LEU A 9 -6.76 29.12 14.52
N GLN A 10 -5.47 29.41 14.35
CA GLN A 10 -4.90 29.74 13.06
C GLN A 10 -4.98 28.52 12.13
N LEU A 11 -5.87 28.60 11.14
CA LEU A 11 -5.91 27.70 10.00
C LEU A 11 -4.67 27.94 9.13
N ARG A 12 -3.62 27.14 9.33
CA ARG A 12 -2.59 26.94 8.31
C ARG A 12 -3.24 26.28 7.10
N ARG A 13 -3.24 26.99 5.96
CA ARG A 13 -3.57 26.45 4.64
C ARG A 13 -2.66 25.24 4.35
N VAL A 14 -3.19 24.04 4.51
CA VAL A 14 -2.60 22.83 3.94
C VAL A 14 -2.92 22.85 2.46
N ARG A 15 -1.87 22.91 1.63
CA ARG A 15 -1.96 22.74 0.18
C ARG A 15 -2.67 21.41 -0.09
N THR A 16 -3.83 21.48 -0.72
CA THR A 16 -4.57 20.35 -1.28
C THR A 16 -3.72 19.70 -2.36
N SER A 17 -2.92 18.72 -1.94
CA SER A 17 -2.23 17.79 -2.82
C SER A 17 -3.27 16.93 -3.54
N ALA A 18 -2.96 16.47 -4.76
CA ALA A 18 -3.77 15.50 -5.52
C ALA A 18 -4.16 14.24 -4.71
N TYR A 19 -3.50 14.05 -3.57
CA TYR A 19 -3.76 13.15 -2.46
C TYR A 19 -5.22 13.08 -1.97
N THR A 20 -5.93 14.21 -1.86
CA THR A 20 -7.33 14.16 -1.44
C THR A 20 -8.21 13.49 -2.49
N ARG A 21 -7.80 13.46 -3.76
CA ARG A 21 -8.59 12.83 -4.82
C ARG A 21 -8.46 11.33 -4.85
N VAL A 22 -7.27 10.72 -4.71
CA VAL A 22 -7.14 9.26 -4.79
C VAL A 22 -7.68 8.57 -3.55
N LEU A 23 -7.36 9.09 -2.35
CA LEU A 23 -7.97 8.61 -1.11
C LEU A 23 -9.48 8.88 -1.09
N ASN A 24 -9.96 10.05 -1.53
CA ASN A 24 -11.41 10.24 -1.68
C ASN A 24 -12.01 9.40 -2.80
N THR A 25 -11.30 9.00 -3.86
CA THR A 25 -11.90 8.21 -4.95
C THR A 25 -12.06 6.75 -4.54
N CYS A 26 -11.14 6.21 -3.73
CA CYS A 26 -11.34 4.93 -3.05
C CYS A 26 -12.44 5.03 -1.96
N LEU A 27 -12.56 6.17 -1.27
CA LEU A 27 -13.68 6.45 -0.34
C LEU A 27 -15.02 6.71 -1.06
N TYR A 28 -15.05 7.26 -2.29
CA TYR A 28 -16.27 7.67 -3.01
C TYR A 28 -16.87 6.58 -3.90
N ARG A 29 -16.11 5.54 -4.28
CA ARG A 29 -16.69 4.44 -5.07
C ARG A 29 -17.44 3.41 -4.21
N ILE A 30 -17.33 3.51 -2.88
CA ILE A 30 -18.09 2.69 -1.94
C ILE A 30 -19.47 3.30 -1.64
N THR A 31 -19.72 4.58 -1.95
CA THR A 31 -20.98 5.27 -1.58
C THR A 31 -22.08 5.23 -2.65
N ALA A 32 -21.84 4.64 -3.81
CA ALA A 32 -22.86 4.51 -4.86
C ALA A 32 -23.41 3.07 -4.94
N GLY A 33 -24.11 2.63 -3.89
CA GLY A 33 -25.05 1.51 -4.03
C GLY A 33 -24.97 0.38 -3.01
N SER A 34 -25.00 0.67 -1.70
CA SER A 34 -25.58 -0.28 -0.74
C SER A 34 -25.97 0.43 0.57
N PRO A 35 -27.27 0.51 0.90
CA PRO A 35 -27.71 0.94 2.20
C PRO A 35 -27.60 -0.24 3.18
N ARG A 36 -26.95 -0.01 4.32
CA ARG A 36 -26.74 -0.88 5.50
C ARG A 36 -25.35 -1.50 5.60
N LEU A 37 -24.42 -0.79 6.21
CA LEU A 37 -23.50 -1.35 7.20
C LEU A 37 -23.10 -0.21 8.17
N GLU A 38 -23.89 -0.02 9.23
CA GLU A 38 -23.42 0.61 10.46
C GLU A 38 -22.48 -0.39 11.16
N GLY A 39 -21.24 -0.44 10.68
CA GLY A 39 -20.17 -1.25 11.25
C GLY A 39 -18.88 -0.48 10.99
N ALA A 40 -18.01 -0.38 12.00
CA ALA A 40 -16.79 0.42 11.97
C ALA A 40 -16.10 0.35 10.59
N HIS A 41 -15.97 1.51 9.92
CA HIS A 41 -15.19 1.62 8.70
C HIS A 41 -13.72 1.39 9.06
N VAL A 42 -13.28 0.14 8.99
CA VAL A 42 -11.88 -0.20 9.16
C VAL A 42 -11.13 0.30 7.93
N THR A 43 -10.24 1.27 8.12
CA THR A 43 -9.43 1.80 7.03
C THR A 43 -8.22 0.90 6.78
N LEU A 44 -7.78 0.83 5.52
CA LEU A 44 -6.57 0.09 5.14
C LEU A 44 -5.38 0.45 6.04
N LYS A 45 -5.23 1.74 6.32
CA LYS A 45 -4.16 2.27 7.17
C LYS A 45 -4.27 1.76 8.62
N GLU A 46 -5.45 1.78 9.22
CA GLU A 46 -5.66 1.28 10.59
C GLU A 46 -5.32 -0.20 10.74
N VAL A 47 -5.58 -1.03 9.71
CA VAL A 47 -5.19 -2.45 9.76
C VAL A 47 -3.69 -2.61 9.61
N LEU A 48 -3.07 -1.87 8.68
CA LEU A 48 -1.63 -1.94 8.43
C LEU A 48 -0.81 -1.50 9.65
N GLU A 49 -1.24 -0.44 10.33
CA GLU A 49 -0.61 0.12 11.54
C GLU A 49 -0.86 -0.71 12.81
N ASN A 50 -1.71 -1.73 12.75
CA ASN A 50 -2.01 -2.54 13.92
C ASN A 50 -0.95 -3.64 14.11
N ASP A 51 0.04 -3.35 14.94
CA ASP A 51 1.13 -4.28 15.28
C ASP A 51 0.68 -5.51 16.09
N ALA A 52 -0.56 -5.52 16.63
CA ALA A 52 -1.12 -6.69 17.30
C ALA A 52 -1.63 -7.76 16.32
N LEU A 53 -1.72 -7.43 15.03
CA LEU A 53 -2.15 -8.35 13.98
C LEU A 53 -0.93 -8.83 13.20
N ASP A 54 -0.89 -10.13 12.92
CA ASP A 54 0.07 -10.67 11.97
C ASP A 54 -0.40 -10.45 10.51
N ALA A 55 0.45 -10.84 9.55
CA ALA A 55 0.16 -10.65 8.13
C ALA A 55 -1.12 -11.38 7.66
N ASP A 56 -1.39 -12.58 8.18
CA ASP A 56 -2.54 -13.38 7.79
C ASP A 56 -3.84 -12.80 8.35
N GLU A 57 -3.81 -12.32 9.61
CA GLU A 57 -4.92 -11.60 10.24
C GLU A 57 -5.19 -10.27 9.54
N LYS A 58 -4.15 -9.50 9.19
CA LYS A 58 -4.29 -8.27 8.41
C LYS A 58 -4.93 -8.56 7.05
N THR A 59 -4.46 -9.59 6.34
CA THR A 59 -5.02 -10.01 5.05
C THR A 59 -6.49 -10.37 5.20
N THR A 60 -6.83 -11.21 6.19
CA THR A 60 -8.20 -11.67 6.43
C THR A 60 -9.14 -10.50 6.73
N ARG A 61 -8.75 -9.57 7.59
CA ARG A 61 -9.57 -8.39 7.93
C ARG A 61 -9.76 -7.47 6.74
N LEU A 62 -8.72 -7.24 5.94
CA LEU A 62 -8.83 -6.40 4.73
C LEU A 62 -9.74 -7.06 3.69
N LEU A 63 -9.57 -8.36 3.45
CA LEU A 63 -10.40 -9.11 2.50
C LEU A 63 -11.86 -9.26 2.94
N ALA A 64 -12.15 -9.17 4.24
CA ALA A 64 -13.53 -9.08 4.73
C ALA A 64 -14.23 -7.77 4.32
N THR A 65 -13.47 -6.75 3.93
CA THR A 65 -13.99 -5.41 3.58
C THR A 65 -13.85 -5.05 2.11
N MET A 66 -12.91 -5.67 1.38
CA MET A 66 -12.66 -5.39 -0.04
C MET A 66 -12.05 -6.58 -0.77
N GLU A 67 -12.35 -6.69 -2.06
CA GLU A 67 -11.78 -7.71 -2.93
C GLU A 67 -10.28 -7.49 -3.20
N TRP A 68 -9.54 -8.58 -3.41
CA TRP A 68 -8.09 -8.54 -3.62
C TRP A 68 -7.62 -7.56 -4.73
N PRO A 69 -8.25 -7.48 -5.92
CA PRO A 69 -7.81 -6.52 -6.94
C PRO A 69 -7.87 -5.06 -6.49
N VAL A 70 -8.86 -4.71 -5.65
CA VAL A 70 -9.02 -3.37 -5.08
C VAL A 70 -7.95 -3.12 -4.01
N LEU A 71 -7.72 -4.13 -3.16
CA LEU A 71 -6.67 -4.08 -2.14
C LEU A 71 -5.28 -3.94 -2.79
N ASP A 72 -4.97 -4.73 -3.81
CA ASP A 72 -3.72 -4.72 -4.56
C ASP A 72 -3.46 -3.35 -5.21
N GLU A 73 -4.48 -2.71 -5.78
CA GLU A 73 -4.36 -1.34 -6.29
C GLU A 73 -4.05 -0.34 -5.17
N ALA A 74 -4.74 -0.44 -4.02
CA ALA A 74 -4.53 0.44 -2.88
C ALA A 74 -3.14 0.25 -2.24
N LEU A 75 -2.67 -0.99 -2.09
CA LEU A 75 -1.34 -1.31 -1.57
C LEU A 75 -0.24 -0.76 -2.49
N ARG A 76 -0.36 -0.94 -3.82
CA ARG A 76 0.56 -0.31 -4.77
C ARG A 76 0.54 1.22 -4.71
N ALA A 77 -0.63 1.83 -4.48
CA ALA A 77 -0.72 3.28 -4.31
C ALA A 77 0.04 3.75 -3.05
N LEU A 78 -0.05 3.00 -1.95
CA LEU A 78 0.73 3.27 -0.73
C LEU A 78 2.24 3.07 -0.95
N LEU A 79 2.66 2.05 -1.71
CA LEU A 79 4.06 1.86 -2.09
C LEU A 79 4.59 2.98 -3.01
N ARG A 80 3.74 3.75 -3.70
CA ARG A 80 4.20 4.92 -4.46
C ARG A 80 4.45 6.14 -3.58
N ASP A 81 3.80 6.19 -2.41
CA ASP A 81 3.80 7.36 -1.57
C ASP A 81 4.94 7.35 -0.54
N ALA A 82 5.79 8.38 -0.60
CA ALA A 82 6.90 8.56 0.34
C ALA A 82 6.45 8.91 1.75
N SER A 83 5.22 9.41 1.90
CA SER A 83 4.69 9.67 3.25
C SER A 83 4.22 8.41 3.98
N ALA A 84 4.12 7.28 3.26
CA ALA A 84 3.67 5.99 3.78
C ALA A 84 4.81 5.02 4.11
N ASP A 85 6.07 5.48 4.14
CA ASP A 85 7.27 4.62 4.34
C ASP A 85 7.18 3.74 5.61
N ALA A 86 6.52 4.22 6.67
CA ALA A 86 6.33 3.43 7.89
C ALA A 86 5.43 2.20 7.70
N LEU A 87 4.54 2.20 6.70
CA LEU A 87 3.61 1.09 6.41
C LEU A 87 4.23 0.02 5.52
N TRP A 88 5.41 0.29 4.98
CA TRP A 88 6.06 -0.56 4.00
C TRP A 88 6.29 -2.00 4.47
N PRO A 89 6.80 -2.26 5.69
CA PRO A 89 7.01 -3.63 6.14
C PRO A 89 5.72 -4.43 6.10
N ALA A 90 4.63 -3.88 6.64
CA ALA A 90 3.32 -4.52 6.64
C ALA A 90 2.78 -4.76 5.23
N ILE A 91 3.00 -3.83 4.29
CA ILE A 91 2.57 -4.01 2.89
C ILE A 91 3.36 -5.15 2.22
N ILE A 92 4.67 -5.25 2.47
CA ILE A 92 5.52 -6.30 1.90
C ILE A 92 5.16 -7.67 2.48
N GLU A 93 4.89 -7.75 3.79
CA GLU A 93 4.39 -8.96 4.45
C GLU A 93 3.05 -9.43 3.86
N LEU A 94 2.12 -8.51 3.63
CA LEU A 94 0.85 -8.83 2.96
C LEU A 94 1.07 -9.36 1.55
N TYR A 95 1.98 -8.76 0.78
CA TYR A 95 2.30 -9.26 -0.55
C TYR A 95 2.93 -10.65 -0.50
N TRP A 96 3.79 -10.91 0.47
CA TRP A 96 4.35 -12.24 0.67
C TRP A 96 3.26 -13.28 0.95
N ALA A 97 2.37 -13.02 1.92
CA ALA A 97 1.23 -13.88 2.23
C ALA A 97 0.34 -14.11 1.00
N ALA A 98 0.00 -13.05 0.28
CA ALA A 98 -0.81 -13.12 -0.93
C ALA A 98 -0.18 -13.95 -2.06
N LEU A 99 1.15 -13.90 -2.21
CA LEU A 99 1.88 -14.70 -3.19
C LEU A 99 1.96 -16.18 -2.80
N LEU A 100 1.99 -16.49 -1.50
CA LEU A 100 1.87 -17.86 -1.01
C LEU A 100 0.46 -18.41 -1.26
N ASP A 101 -0.58 -17.58 -1.09
CA ASP A 101 -1.97 -17.87 -1.43
C ASP A 101 -2.23 -17.99 -2.95
N GLY A 102 -1.26 -17.64 -3.79
CA GLY A 102 -1.41 -17.66 -5.26
C GLY A 102 -2.31 -16.54 -5.79
N ARG A 103 -2.46 -15.44 -5.06
CA ARG A 103 -3.27 -14.30 -5.49
C ARG A 103 -2.58 -13.55 -6.63
N PRO A 104 -3.33 -13.19 -7.70
CA PRO A 104 -2.75 -12.50 -8.84
C PRO A 104 -2.38 -11.06 -8.48
N THR A 105 -1.22 -10.58 -8.96
CA THR A 105 -0.84 -9.17 -8.86
C THR A 105 -0.23 -8.70 -10.19
N HIS A 106 0.19 -7.44 -10.26
CA HIS A 106 0.91 -6.90 -11.40
C HIS A 106 2.41 -7.02 -11.13
N ASP A 107 2.98 -8.18 -11.45
CA ASP A 107 4.35 -8.55 -11.12
C ASP A 107 5.37 -7.47 -11.50
N ASP A 108 5.34 -7.00 -12.74
CA ASP A 108 6.28 -5.97 -13.22
C ASP A 108 6.15 -4.65 -12.44
N SER A 109 4.91 -4.22 -12.19
CA SER A 109 4.66 -2.98 -11.45
C SER A 109 5.06 -3.10 -9.99
N LEU A 110 4.82 -4.24 -9.36
CA LEU A 110 5.19 -4.47 -7.97
C LEU A 110 6.71 -4.55 -7.83
N VAL A 111 7.39 -5.30 -8.70
CA VAL A 111 8.86 -5.38 -8.71
C VAL A 111 9.48 -4.01 -8.97
N ALA A 112 8.91 -3.19 -9.87
CA ALA A 112 9.40 -1.83 -10.10
C ALA A 112 9.29 -0.95 -8.84
N LEU A 113 8.18 -1.02 -8.11
CA LEU A 113 7.98 -0.26 -6.86
C LEU A 113 8.98 -0.67 -5.77
N LEU A 114 9.14 -1.98 -5.56
CA LEU A 114 10.08 -2.55 -4.60
C LEU A 114 11.53 -2.21 -4.98
N TRP A 115 11.88 -2.35 -6.25
CA TRP A 115 13.22 -2.03 -6.76
C TRP A 115 13.53 -0.54 -6.65
N HIS A 116 12.59 0.34 -7.01
CA HIS A 116 12.77 1.78 -6.97
C HIS A 116 13.19 2.28 -5.59
N ARG A 117 12.71 1.62 -4.53
CA ARG A 117 12.93 2.04 -3.15
C ARG A 117 13.85 1.14 -2.33
N ARG A 118 14.47 0.14 -2.95
CA ARG A 118 15.45 -0.75 -2.31
C ARG A 118 16.54 -0.05 -1.50
N LEU A 119 16.95 1.15 -1.92
CA LEU A 119 17.99 1.94 -1.22
C LEU A 119 17.50 2.62 0.06
N GLN A 120 16.18 2.74 0.27
CA GLN A 120 15.55 3.32 1.45
C GLN A 120 15.12 2.25 2.45
N LEU A 121 15.17 0.99 2.05
CA LEU A 121 14.76 -0.15 2.87
C LEU A 121 15.86 -0.46 3.87
N THR A 122 15.68 -0.07 5.13
CA THR A 122 16.32 -0.74 6.30
C THR A 122 15.58 -2.01 6.70
N LEU A 123 14.53 -2.34 5.95
CA LEU A 123 13.72 -3.53 6.06
C LEU A 123 14.60 -4.77 5.95
N ASP A 124 14.16 -5.88 6.53
CA ASP A 124 14.79 -7.18 6.32
C ASP A 124 14.88 -7.43 4.81
N GLU A 125 16.03 -7.10 4.22
CA GLU A 125 16.24 -7.03 2.77
C GLU A 125 15.80 -8.36 2.14
N ASN A 126 15.94 -9.44 2.92
CA ASN A 126 15.52 -10.79 2.62
C ASN A 126 14.06 -10.92 2.19
N LEU A 127 13.11 -10.21 2.81
CA LEU A 127 11.69 -10.37 2.48
C LEU A 127 11.34 -9.70 1.16
N VAL A 128 11.86 -8.49 0.91
CA VAL A 128 11.70 -7.79 -0.37
C VAL A 128 12.26 -8.62 -1.50
N TRP A 129 13.46 -9.17 -1.29
CA TRP A 129 14.10 -10.07 -2.25
C TRP A 129 13.29 -11.35 -2.45
N SER A 130 12.73 -11.93 -1.39
CA SER A 130 11.87 -13.12 -1.49
C SER A 130 10.63 -12.86 -2.33
N VAL A 131 9.98 -11.70 -2.16
CA VAL A 131 8.84 -11.27 -2.98
C VAL A 131 9.25 -11.15 -4.45
N ILE A 132 10.36 -10.46 -4.74
CA ILE A 132 10.87 -10.30 -6.13
C ILE A 132 11.20 -11.66 -6.76
N ALA A 133 11.92 -12.52 -6.04
CA ALA A 133 12.28 -13.86 -6.51
C ALA A 133 11.05 -14.71 -6.84
N ARG A 134 10.03 -14.65 -5.98
CA ARG A 134 8.78 -15.38 -6.17
C ARG A 134 8.01 -14.90 -7.40
N LEU A 135 7.86 -13.59 -7.57
CA LEU A 135 7.19 -12.98 -8.73
C LEU A 135 7.91 -13.33 -10.04
N LYS A 136 9.24 -13.23 -10.04
CA LYS A 136 10.06 -13.44 -11.24
C LYS A 136 10.50 -14.89 -11.44
N LYS A 137 10.05 -15.80 -10.57
CA LYS A 137 10.37 -17.24 -10.61
C LYS A 137 11.89 -17.48 -10.69
N LEU A 138 12.62 -16.77 -9.84
CA LEU A 138 14.08 -16.81 -9.82
C LEU A 138 14.55 -17.83 -8.81
N ASP A 139 15.43 -18.74 -9.25
CA ASP A 139 16.09 -19.69 -8.36
C ASP A 139 17.27 -19.06 -7.61
N TYR A 140 17.83 -17.96 -8.13
CA TYR A 140 18.97 -17.26 -7.52
C TYR A 140 18.89 -15.74 -7.70
N LEU A 141 18.79 -15.03 -6.58
CA LEU A 141 18.58 -13.57 -6.52
C LEU A 141 19.77 -12.73 -6.96
N ALA A 142 21.00 -13.23 -6.78
CA ALA A 142 22.21 -12.42 -6.98
C ALA A 142 22.41 -11.94 -8.42
N ASN A 143 21.72 -12.55 -9.39
CA ASN A 143 21.84 -12.22 -10.80
C ASN A 143 20.65 -11.41 -11.35
N TYR A 144 19.68 -11.06 -10.51
CA TYR A 144 18.52 -10.30 -10.96
C TYR A 144 18.80 -8.80 -11.00
N ASP A 145 18.53 -8.21 -12.16
CA ASP A 145 18.67 -6.78 -12.41
C ASP A 145 17.39 -6.27 -13.05
N ALA A 146 16.60 -5.51 -12.27
CA ALA A 146 15.34 -4.96 -12.73
C ALA A 146 15.48 -3.96 -13.87
N GLU A 147 16.68 -3.39 -14.07
CA GLU A 147 16.94 -2.48 -15.19
C GLU A 147 17.15 -3.23 -16.52
N LYS A 148 17.35 -4.55 -16.47
CA LYS A 148 17.48 -5.44 -17.64
C LYS A 148 16.18 -6.18 -17.98
N ASP A 149 15.23 -6.23 -17.06
CA ASP A 149 13.89 -6.78 -17.31
C ASP A 149 13.04 -5.72 -18.03
N GLU A 150 12.68 -5.96 -19.30
CA GLU A 150 11.95 -4.99 -20.13
C GLU A 150 10.58 -4.59 -19.54
N GLY A 151 9.89 -5.54 -18.90
CA GLY A 151 8.61 -5.29 -18.26
C GLY A 151 8.75 -4.34 -17.09
N VAL A 152 9.71 -4.64 -16.21
CA VAL A 152 10.00 -3.85 -15.02
C VAL A 152 10.62 -2.51 -15.37
N LEU A 153 11.52 -2.45 -16.35
CA LEU A 153 12.15 -1.22 -16.81
C LEU A 153 11.11 -0.20 -17.28
N ARG A 154 10.08 -0.63 -18.02
CA ARG A 154 8.98 0.25 -18.44
C ARG A 154 8.24 0.85 -17.25
N GLU A 155 7.98 0.05 -16.21
CA GLU A 155 7.33 0.54 -14.99
C GLU A 155 8.27 1.45 -14.17
N LEU A 156 9.56 1.11 -14.07
CA LEU A 156 10.57 1.95 -13.42
C LEU A 156 10.69 3.32 -14.07
N GLN A 157 10.63 3.40 -15.40
CA GLN A 157 10.65 4.65 -16.14
C GLN A 157 9.42 5.53 -15.84
N ARG A 158 8.29 4.96 -15.44
CA ARG A 158 7.09 5.72 -15.05
C ARG A 158 7.16 6.24 -13.61
N LEU A 159 8.05 5.69 -12.79
CA LEU A 159 8.25 6.10 -11.39
C LEU A 159 9.30 7.21 -11.24
N ARG A 160 10.12 7.46 -12.27
CA ARG A 160 11.14 8.51 -12.35
C ARG A 160 10.55 9.79 -12.92
#